data_AF-A0A429X2H1-F1
#
_entry.id   AF-A0A429X2H1-F1
#
_cell.length_a   1.000
_cell.length_b   1.000
_cell.length_c   1.000
_cell.angle_alpha   90.00
_cell.angle_beta   90.00
_cell.angle_gamma   90.00
#
_symmetry.space_group_name_H-M   'P 1'
#
loop_
_entity.id
_entity.type
_entity.pdbx_description
1 polymer ?
#
loop_
_entity_poly.entity_id
_entity_poly.type
_entity_poly.pdbx_seq_one_letter_code
_entity_poly.pdbx_strand_id
1 'polypeptide(L)'
;MAKDAWVLRLKPEIAEEHHGNETLYLTDDEELDFLTDDIQKAQLVFDKEKEIESMKTHERIILEKFGPGAICDFGYTNITKNFDWVEVEVEEETWSTERY
;
A
#
# COMPACT_ATOMS: atom_id res chain seq x y z
N MET A 1 -7.98 -2.90 -21.19
CA MET A 1 -7.73 -1.43 -21.22
C MET A 1 -6.77 -1.12 -20.08
N ALA A 2 -5.93 -0.08 -20.18
CA ALA A 2 -5.16 0.35 -19.03
C ALA A 2 -6.10 1.02 -18.00
N LYS A 3 -5.91 0.73 -16.72
CA LYS A 3 -6.60 1.41 -15.62
C LYS A 3 -5.58 2.08 -14.73
N ASP A 4 -5.84 3.32 -14.36
CA ASP A 4 -5.04 4.02 -13.37
C ASP A 4 -5.31 3.40 -11.99
N ALA A 5 -4.24 3.11 -11.27
CA ALA A 5 -4.26 2.63 -9.91
C ALA A 5 -3.20 3.36 -9.09
N TRP A 6 -3.19 3.11 -7.80
CA TRP A 6 -2.18 3.63 -6.88
C TRP A 6 -1.55 2.50 -6.09
N VAL A 7 -0.27 2.68 -5.77
CA VAL A 7 0.48 1.85 -4.83
C VAL A 7 1.03 2.74 -3.72
N LEU A 8 1.32 2.15 -2.57
CA LEU A 8 1.99 2.81 -1.46
C LEU A 8 3.48 2.48 -1.51
N ARG A 9 4.32 3.45 -1.84
CA ARG A 9 5.78 3.30 -1.86
C ARG A 9 6.35 3.81 -0.54
N LEU A 10 7.24 3.06 0.09
CA LEU A 10 7.97 3.51 1.27
C LEU A 10 8.73 4.79 0.92
N LYS A 11 8.66 5.79 1.81
CA LYS A 11 9.34 7.06 1.57
C LYS A 11 10.86 6.86 1.55
N PRO A 12 11.59 7.55 0.65
CA PRO A 12 13.04 7.39 0.53
C PRO A 12 13.79 7.60 1.85
N GLU A 13 13.37 8.57 2.66
CA GLU A 13 14.01 8.83 3.96
C GLU A 13 13.85 7.67 4.95
N ILE A 14 12.75 6.92 4.89
CA ILE A 14 12.50 5.75 5.74
C ILE A 14 13.25 4.53 5.18
N ALA A 15 13.26 4.39 3.86
CA ALA A 15 14.00 3.34 3.18
C ALA A 15 15.53 3.48 3.40
N GLU A 16 16.06 4.69 3.39
CA GLU A 16 17.48 4.95 3.68
C GLU A 16 17.84 4.57 5.12
N GLU A 17 16.98 4.89 6.09
CA GLU A 17 17.22 4.63 7.52
C GLU A 17 17.21 3.13 7.85
N HIS A 18 16.31 2.36 7.23
CA HIS A 18 16.03 0.98 7.65
C HIS A 18 16.30 -0.10 6.60
N HIS A 19 16.33 0.26 5.31
CA HIS A 19 16.30 -0.69 4.19
C HIS A 19 17.34 -0.38 3.11
N GLY A 20 18.43 0.32 3.45
CA GLY A 20 19.55 0.52 2.52
C GLY A 20 19.19 1.30 1.25
N ASN A 21 18.16 2.16 1.30
CA ASN A 21 17.68 2.97 0.18
C ASN A 21 17.05 2.16 -0.97
N GLU A 22 16.54 0.96 -0.67
CA GLU A 22 15.75 0.15 -1.61
C GLU A 22 14.38 0.79 -1.90
N THR A 23 13.86 0.58 -3.11
CA THR A 23 12.51 1.01 -3.44
C THR A 23 11.55 -0.09 -3.02
N LEU A 24 10.84 0.15 -1.92
CA LEU A 24 9.91 -0.80 -1.33
C LEU A 24 8.47 -0.29 -1.45
N TYR A 25 7.54 -1.22 -1.64
CA TYR A 25 6.10 -0.97 -1.74
C TYR A 25 5.36 -1.78 -0.69
N LEU A 26 4.23 -1.27 -0.21
CA LEU A 26 3.33 -2.03 0.65
C LEU A 26 2.73 -3.20 -0.13
N THR A 27 2.74 -4.39 0.46
CA THR A 27 2.10 -5.60 -0.06
C THR A 27 1.27 -6.28 1.01
N ASP A 28 0.23 -6.99 0.59
CA ASP A 28 -0.59 -7.86 1.44
C ASP A 28 -0.14 -9.33 1.39
N ASP A 29 0.81 -9.67 0.50
CA ASP A 29 1.50 -10.96 0.48
C ASP A 29 2.48 -10.98 1.66
N GLU A 30 2.61 -12.11 2.37
CA GLU A 30 3.35 -12.24 3.65
C GLU A 30 4.90 -12.14 3.47
N GLU A 31 5.37 -11.11 2.78
CA GLU A 31 6.78 -10.75 2.62
C GLU A 31 7.32 -10.00 3.86
N LEU A 32 8.57 -9.55 3.79
CA LEU A 32 9.29 -8.90 4.89
C LEU A 32 8.52 -7.65 5.37
N ASP A 33 7.87 -7.76 6.53
CA ASP A 33 7.11 -6.67 7.16
C ASP A 33 6.07 -6.00 6.24
N PHE A 34 5.39 -6.77 5.39
CA PHE A 34 4.41 -6.27 4.42
C PHE A 34 5.03 -5.33 3.36
N LEU A 35 6.32 -5.47 3.09
CA LEU A 35 7.05 -4.72 2.07
C LEU A 35 7.58 -5.65 0.97
N THR A 36 7.55 -5.16 -0.25
CA THR A 36 8.10 -5.84 -1.44
C THR A 36 8.89 -4.85 -2.30
N ASP A 37 9.96 -5.30 -2.94
CA ASP A 37 10.68 -4.56 -3.98
C ASP A 37 10.07 -4.77 -5.38
N ASP A 38 9.15 -5.73 -5.51
CA ASP A 38 8.45 -6.07 -6.75
C ASP A 38 7.12 -5.31 -6.84
N ILE A 39 7.08 -4.30 -7.73
CA ILE A 39 5.87 -3.51 -7.97
C ILE A 39 4.68 -4.35 -8.44
N GLN A 40 4.91 -5.52 -9.05
CA GLN A 40 3.82 -6.41 -9.49
C GLN A 40 3.12 -7.12 -8.32
N LYS A 41 3.78 -7.18 -7.16
CA LYS A 41 3.23 -7.72 -5.91
C LYS A 41 2.75 -6.63 -4.94
N ALA A 42 2.92 -5.36 -5.31
CA ALA A 42 2.45 -4.25 -4.49
C ALA A 42 0.91 -4.27 -4.42
N GLN A 43 0.38 -3.85 -3.27
CA GLN A 43 -1.05 -3.67 -3.10
C GLN A 43 -1.57 -2.60 -4.07
N LEU A 44 -2.40 -3.02 -5.02
CA LEU A 44 -3.04 -2.12 -5.98
C LEU A 44 -4.31 -1.52 -5.38
N VAL A 45 -4.41 -0.19 -5.44
CA VAL A 45 -5.57 0.57 -5.00
C VAL A 45 -6.18 1.25 -6.21
N PHE A 46 -7.42 0.89 -6.57
CA PHE A 46 -8.13 1.49 -7.72
C PHE A 46 -9.00 2.69 -7.34
N ASP A 47 -9.22 2.92 -6.05
CA ASP A 47 -9.97 4.06 -5.52
C ASP A 47 -9.24 4.59 -4.29
N LYS A 48 -8.32 5.51 -4.53
CA LYS A 48 -7.46 6.09 -3.49
C LYS A 48 -8.25 6.80 -2.39
N GLU A 49 -9.32 7.51 -2.75
CA GLU A 49 -10.11 8.27 -1.77
C GLU A 49 -10.86 7.35 -0.82
N LYS A 50 -11.48 6.30 -1.37
CA LYS A 50 -12.15 5.27 -0.57
C LYS A 50 -11.19 4.52 0.34
N GLU A 51 -9.99 4.21 -0.15
CA GLU A 51 -8.97 3.53 0.66
C GLU A 51 -8.50 4.43 1.82
N ILE A 52 -8.29 5.72 1.58
CA ILE A 52 -7.98 6.69 2.63
C ILE A 52 -9.10 6.78 3.68
N GLU A 53 -10.36 6.76 3.26
CA GLU A 53 -11.50 6.76 4.19
C GLU A 53 -11.55 5.48 5.04
N SER A 54 -11.25 4.33 4.42
CA SER A 54 -11.13 3.03 5.10
C SER A 54 -10.03 3.07 6.17
N MET A 55 -8.83 3.56 5.83
CA MET A 55 -7.70 3.69 6.77
C MET A 55 -8.04 4.61 7.96
N LYS A 56 -8.71 5.75 7.72
CA LYS A 56 -9.14 6.67 8.78
C LYS A 56 -10.18 6.02 9.69
N THR A 57 -11.12 5.29 9.11
CA THR A 57 -12.16 4.59 9.86
C THR A 57 -11.55 3.48 10.72
N HIS A 58 -10.61 2.72 10.16
CA HIS A 58 -9.88 1.68 10.88
C HIS A 58 -9.11 2.26 12.07
N GLU A 59 -8.31 3.31 11.83
CA GLU A 59 -7.56 4.01 12.88
C GLU A 59 -8.48 4.49 14.01
N ARG A 60 -9.60 5.15 13.67
CA ARG A 60 -10.58 5.61 14.67
C ARG A 60 -11.11 4.45 15.52
N ILE A 61 -11.49 3.33 14.91
CA ILE A 61 -12.01 2.16 15.63
C ILE A 61 -10.95 1.56 16.57
N ILE A 62 -9.69 1.49 16.13
CA ILE A 62 -8.59 0.99 16.96
C ILE A 62 -8.37 1.91 18.17
N LEU A 63 -8.32 3.23 17.96
CA LEU A 63 -8.14 4.20 19.04
C LEU A 63 -9.33 4.22 20.01
N GLU A 64 -10.57 4.06 19.51
CA GLU A 64 -11.76 3.95 20.36
C GLU A 64 -11.72 2.69 21.23
N LYS A 65 -11.22 1.57 20.70
CA LYS A 65 -11.22 0.27 21.38
C LYS A 65 -10.06 0.09 22.35
N PHE A 66 -8.88 0.58 22.00
CA PHE A 66 -7.63 0.31 22.73
C PHE A 66 -7.03 1.57 23.37
N GLY A 67 -7.62 2.74 23.13
CA GLY A 67 -7.19 4.02 23.68
C GLY A 67 -6.25 4.80 22.76
N PRO A 68 -5.96 6.07 23.11
CA PRO A 68 -5.22 7.00 22.25
C PRO A 68 -3.74 6.64 22.05
N GLY A 69 -3.20 5.70 22.84
CA GLY A 69 -1.82 5.21 22.71
C GLY A 69 -1.69 3.93 21.88
N ALA A 70 -2.78 3.44 21.29
CA ALA A 70 -2.73 2.24 20.45
C ALA A 70 -1.91 2.49 19.18
N ILE A 71 -1.05 1.53 18.84
CA ILE A 71 -0.31 1.52 17.58
C ILE A 71 -1.23 0.96 16.50
N CYS A 72 -1.36 1.68 15.38
CA CYS A 72 -2.19 1.29 14.25
C CYS A 72 -1.35 1.34 12.97
N ASP A 73 -0.76 0.20 12.61
CA ASP A 73 0.20 0.12 11.50
C ASP A 73 -0.44 0.47 10.16
N PHE A 74 -1.68 0.01 9.94
CA PHE A 74 -2.50 0.32 8.76
C PHE A 74 -3.43 1.53 8.95
N GLY A 75 -3.16 2.35 9.97
CA GLY A 75 -3.90 3.59 10.22
C GLY A 75 -3.47 4.69 9.25
N TYR A 76 -4.40 5.60 8.94
CA TYR A 76 -4.13 6.71 8.00
C TYR A 76 -2.91 7.54 8.43
N THR A 77 -2.75 7.80 9.73
CA THR A 77 -1.62 8.60 10.23
C THR A 77 -0.29 7.86 10.02
N ASN A 78 -0.24 6.56 10.32
CA ASN A 78 0.99 5.78 10.16
C ASN A 78 1.35 5.59 8.68
N ILE A 79 0.38 5.25 7.83
CA ILE A 79 0.60 5.10 6.39
C ILE A 79 1.09 6.41 5.77
N THR A 80 0.44 7.55 6.04
CA THR A 80 0.83 8.85 5.46
C THR A 80 2.20 9.32 5.96
N LYS A 81 2.60 8.90 7.17
CA LYS A 81 3.92 9.21 7.70
C LYS A 81 5.01 8.48 6.93
N ASN A 82 4.84 7.19 6.66
CA ASN A 82 5.91 6.32 6.15
C ASN A 82 5.86 6.08 4.64
N PHE A 83 4.71 6.28 3.98
CA PHE A 83 4.52 5.94 2.56
C PHE A 83 4.03 7.14 1.73
N ASP A 84 4.39 7.12 0.45
CA ASP A 84 3.86 7.99 -0.59
C ASP A 84 2.90 7.21 -1.51
N TRP A 85 1.83 7.87 -1.92
CA TRP A 85 0.97 7.37 -2.99
C TRP A 85 1.62 7.58 -4.35
N VAL A 86 1.86 6.50 -5.09
CA VAL A 86 2.40 6.52 -6.44
C VAL A 86 1.34 6.03 -7.42
N GLU A 87 1.06 6.81 -8.44
CA GLU A 87 0.13 6.45 -9.52
C GLU A 87 0.83 5.50 -10.50
N VAL A 88 0.11 4.45 -10.91
CA VAL A 88 0.60 3.40 -11.81
C VAL A 88 -0.48 3.04 -12.83
N GLU A 89 -0.05 2.63 -14.02
CA GLU A 89 -0.94 2.12 -15.06
C GLU A 89 -0.96 0.58 -14.99
N VAL A 90 -2.14 -0.01 -14.89
CA VAL A 90 -2.33 -1.47 -14.89
C VAL A 90 -2.89 -1.92 -16.22
N GLU A 91 -2.13 -2.72 -16.96
CA GLU A 91 -2.60 -3.36 -18.19
C GLU A 91 -3.48 -4.57 -17.84
N GLU A 92 -4.74 -4.57 -18.30
CA GLU A 92 -5.56 -5.79 -18.28
C GLU A 92 -4.96 -6.79 -19.28
N GLU A 93 -4.27 -7.83 -18.79
CA GLU A 93 -3.88 -8.97 -19.62
C GLU A 93 -5.15 -9.62 -20.20
N THR A 94 -5.42 -9.38 -21.48
CA THR A 94 -6.45 -10.11 -22.21
C THR A 94 -5.97 -11.55 -22.36
N TRP A 95 -6.43 -12.43 -21.48
CA TRP A 95 -6.30 -13.87 -21.65
C TRP A 95 -7.07 -14.29 -22.91
N SER A 96 -6.36 -14.35 -24.04
CA SER A 96 -6.80 -15.05 -25.23
C SER A 96 -6.86 -16.55 -24.89
N THR A 97 -8.04 -17.06 -24.58
CA THR A 97 -8.27 -18.52 -24.55
C THR A 97 -8.19 -19.07 -25.98
N GLU A 98 -6.99 -19.16 -26.55
CA GLU A 98 -6.70 -20.08 -27.64
C GLU A 98 -6.53 -21.48 -27.04
N ARG A 99 -7.66 -22.14 -26.78
CA ARG A 99 -7.70 -23.58 -26.60
C ARG A 99 -7.42 -24.23 -27.96
N TYR A 100 -6.23 -24.78 -28.11
CA TYR A 100 -5.92 -25.80 -29.13
C TYR A 100 -6.68 -27.11 -28.84
#